data_AF-A0A553PIB6-F1
#
_entry.id   AF-A0A553PIB6-F1
#
_cell.length_a   1.000
_cell.length_b   1.000
_cell.length_c   1.000
_cell.angle_alpha   90.00
_cell.angle_beta   90.00
_cell.angle_gamma   90.00
#
_symmetry.space_group_name_H-M   'P 1'
#
loop_
_entity.id
_entity.type
_entity.pdbx_description
1 polymer ?
#
loop_
_entity_poly.entity_id
_entity_poly.type
_entity_poly.pdbx_seq_one_letter_code
_entity_poly.pdbx_strand_id
1 'polypeptide(L)'
;MSPSNFHSKKQAMLVPDSQVMVEKILKLQGKLAKKAEKVEFMEEHLSTLLEEIKKKNKIIQGYVMNQEPGALTPEAMDNNKRKISQSGGIMASLYSSKTSDSNMTLELSLEINQKLQAVLEDTLLKNITLKENINTLGNEIAKIASKPS
;
A
#
# COMPACT_ATOMS: atom_id res chain seq x y z
N MET A 1 -84.49 -13.67 8.25
CA MET A 1 -83.86 -14.95 8.56
C MET A 1 -82.39 -14.87 8.18
N SER A 2 -81.52 -15.14 9.15
CA SER A 2 -80.06 -15.20 9.09
C SER A 2 -79.53 -16.28 8.11
N PRO A 3 -78.21 -16.37 7.85
CA PRO A 3 -77.29 -15.30 7.50
C PRO A 3 -76.27 -15.69 6.39
N SER A 4 -75.64 -14.66 5.85
CA SER A 4 -74.26 -14.61 5.37
C SER A 4 -73.28 -15.62 6.01
N ASN A 5 -72.46 -16.28 5.20
CA ASN A 5 -71.11 -16.61 5.65
C ASN A 5 -70.06 -16.40 4.55
N PHE A 6 -69.38 -15.27 4.75
CA PHE A 6 -68.14 -14.82 4.15
C PHE A 6 -67.01 -15.83 4.46
N HIS A 7 -65.98 -15.83 3.63
CA HIS A 7 -64.65 -16.40 3.89
C HIS A 7 -64.51 -17.94 3.94
N SER A 8 -64.12 -18.52 2.81
CA SER A 8 -62.81 -19.16 2.79
C SER A 8 -62.24 -19.16 1.37
N LYS A 9 -61.60 -18.05 1.00
CA LYS A 9 -60.38 -18.14 0.20
C LYS A 9 -59.42 -18.97 1.04
N LYS A 10 -59.50 -20.31 0.95
CA LYS A 10 -58.35 -21.16 1.26
C LYS A 10 -57.36 -20.88 0.15
N GLN A 11 -56.59 -19.82 0.33
CA GLN A 11 -55.26 -19.73 -0.21
C GLN A 11 -54.57 -20.99 0.33
N ALA A 12 -54.64 -22.07 -0.46
CA ALA A 12 -53.88 -23.26 -0.21
C ALA A 12 -52.44 -22.79 -0.31
N MET A 13 -51.85 -22.49 0.84
CA MET A 13 -50.43 -22.40 0.99
C MET A 13 -49.94 -23.77 0.55
N LEU A 14 -49.53 -23.86 -0.73
CA LEU A 14 -48.92 -25.05 -1.30
C LEU A 14 -47.65 -25.25 -0.49
N VAL A 15 -47.73 -26.02 0.58
CA VAL A 15 -46.56 -26.50 1.31
C VAL A 15 -45.79 -27.28 0.25
N PRO A 16 -44.58 -26.84 -0.14
CA PRO A 16 -43.78 -27.60 -1.08
C PRO A 16 -43.64 -29.03 -0.54
N ASP A 17 -43.77 -30.02 -1.43
CA ASP A 17 -43.56 -31.42 -1.07
C ASP A 17 -42.27 -31.54 -0.23
N SER A 18 -42.36 -32.17 0.94
CA SER A 18 -41.28 -32.25 1.93
C SER A 18 -39.99 -32.75 1.28
N GLN A 19 -40.11 -33.65 0.31
CA GLN A 19 -39.02 -34.18 -0.49
C GLN A 19 -38.29 -33.11 -1.31
N VAL A 20 -39.02 -32.20 -1.96
CA VAL A 20 -38.47 -31.09 -2.75
C VAL A 20 -37.71 -30.09 -1.85
N MET A 21 -38.21 -29.86 -0.63
CA MET A 21 -37.53 -29.02 0.33
C MET A 21 -36.22 -29.65 0.80
N VAL A 22 -36.23 -30.95 1.12
CA VAL A 22 -35.02 -31.71 1.50
C VAL A 22 -33.97 -31.70 0.38
N GLU A 23 -34.36 -31.94 -0.87
CA GLU A 23 -33.43 -31.87 -2.00
C GLU A 23 -32.80 -30.49 -2.18
N LYS A 24 -33.59 -29.42 -1.97
CA LYS A 24 -33.08 -28.04 -2.04
C LYS A 24 -32.11 -27.74 -0.91
N ILE A 25 -32.39 -28.24 0.31
CA ILE A 25 -31.48 -28.13 1.46
C ILE A 25 -30.17 -28.84 1.15
N LEU A 26 -30.21 -30.08 0.65
CA LEU A 26 -28.99 -30.83 0.30
C LEU A 26 -28.16 -30.12 -0.78
N LYS A 27 -28.80 -29.56 -1.81
CA LYS A 27 -28.13 -28.76 -2.85
C LYS A 27 -27.48 -27.50 -2.26
N LEU A 28 -28.15 -26.82 -1.33
CA LEU A 28 -27.62 -25.64 -0.66
C LEU A 28 -26.46 -25.98 0.27
N GLN A 29 -26.56 -27.07 1.03
CA GLN A 29 -25.48 -27.58 1.88
C GLN A 29 -24.24 -27.94 1.07
N GLY A 30 -24.40 -28.61 -0.08
CA GLY A 30 -23.28 -28.90 -0.98
C GLY A 30 -22.62 -27.64 -1.56
N LYS A 31 -23.41 -26.61 -1.89
CA LYS A 31 -22.85 -25.30 -2.31
C LYS A 31 -22.15 -24.58 -1.17
N LEU A 32 -22.70 -24.67 0.05
CA LEU A 32 -22.12 -24.07 1.25
C LEU A 32 -20.77 -24.73 1.57
N ALA A 33 -20.70 -26.06 1.55
CA ALA A 33 -19.47 -26.82 1.80
C ALA A 33 -18.35 -26.41 0.83
N LYS A 34 -18.63 -26.36 -0.48
CA LYS A 34 -17.66 -25.91 -1.49
C LYS A 34 -17.19 -24.47 -1.28
N LYS A 35 -18.08 -23.58 -0.82
CA LYS A 35 -17.70 -22.20 -0.48
C LYS A 35 -16.83 -22.16 0.77
N ALA A 36 -17.13 -22.97 1.79
CA ALA A 36 -16.34 -23.06 3.01
C ALA A 36 -14.91 -23.54 2.71
N GLU A 37 -14.76 -24.62 1.94
CA GLU A 37 -13.45 -25.10 1.48
C GLU A 37 -12.67 -24.02 0.71
N LYS A 38 -13.36 -23.25 -0.14
CA LYS A 38 -12.70 -22.16 -0.88
C LYS A 38 -12.25 -21.02 0.03
N VAL A 39 -13.03 -20.69 1.06
CA VAL A 39 -12.67 -19.67 2.05
C VAL A 39 -11.45 -20.14 2.84
N GLU A 40 -11.46 -21.36 3.36
CA GLU A 40 -10.33 -21.95 4.10
C GLU A 40 -9.04 -21.93 3.27
N PHE A 41 -9.13 -22.35 2.00
CA PHE A 41 -8.00 -22.28 1.06
C PHE A 41 -7.47 -20.85 0.86
N MET A 42 -8.36 -19.86 0.76
CA MET A 42 -7.95 -18.46 0.60
C MET A 42 -7.33 -17.88 1.87
N GLU A 43 -7.84 -18.26 3.05
CA GLU A 43 -7.28 -17.86 4.33
C GLU A 43 -5.87 -18.41 4.54
N GLU A 44 -5.63 -19.67 4.17
CA GLU A 44 -4.29 -20.26 4.20
C GLU A 44 -3.32 -19.54 3.24
N HIS A 45 -3.79 -19.22 2.02
CA HIS A 45 -2.99 -18.46 1.05
C HIS A 45 -2.65 -17.04 1.54
N LEU A 46 -3.62 -16.36 2.15
CA LEU A 46 -3.41 -15.03 2.72
C LEU A 46 -2.42 -15.07 3.88
N SER A 47 -2.53 -16.08 4.76
CA SER A 47 -1.58 -16.30 5.85
C SER A 47 -0.16 -16.48 5.32
N THR A 48 0.01 -17.36 4.32
CA THR A 48 1.30 -17.60 3.67
C THR A 48 1.89 -16.33 3.05
N LEU A 49 1.07 -15.57 2.31
CA LEU A 49 1.50 -14.32 1.68
C LEU A 49 1.91 -13.26 2.71
N LEU A 50 1.20 -13.18 3.83
CA LEU A 50 1.48 -12.25 4.91
C LEU A 50 2.82 -12.56 5.57
N GLU A 51 3.15 -13.85 5.78
CA GLU A 51 4.46 -14.27 6.27
C GLU A 51 5.58 -13.96 5.28
N GLU A 52 5.36 -14.15 3.98
CA GLU A 52 6.34 -13.74 2.97
C GLU A 52 6.60 -12.22 2.98
N ILE A 53 5.55 -11.41 3.09
CA ILE A 53 5.68 -9.95 3.17
C ILE A 53 6.47 -9.54 4.40
N LYS A 54 6.16 -10.10 5.58
CA LYS A 54 6.93 -9.85 6.81
C LYS A 54 8.40 -10.22 6.64
N LYS A 55 8.70 -11.38 6.05
CA LYS A 55 10.07 -11.84 5.80
C LYS A 55 10.82 -10.90 4.86
N LYS A 56 10.20 -10.50 3.75
CA LYS A 56 10.78 -9.54 2.79
C LYS A 56 11.02 -8.17 3.44
N ASN A 57 10.07 -7.68 4.23
CA ASN A 57 10.24 -6.44 4.99
C ASN A 57 11.43 -6.51 5.95
N LYS A 58 11.59 -7.61 6.70
CA LYS A 58 12.73 -7.79 7.59
C LYS A 58 14.06 -7.80 6.85
N ILE A 59 14.12 -8.43 5.67
CA ILE A 59 15.31 -8.42 4.82
C ILE A 59 15.63 -7.00 4.37
N ILE A 60 14.64 -6.26 3.84
CA ILE A 60 14.83 -4.87 3.39
C ILE A 60 15.30 -3.99 4.54
N GLN A 61 14.67 -4.07 5.71
CA GLN A 61 15.10 -3.34 6.91
C GLN A 61 16.54 -3.68 7.29
N GLY A 62 16.91 -4.97 7.24
CA GLY A 62 18.28 -5.40 7.48
C GLY A 62 19.27 -4.82 6.46
N TYR A 63 18.90 -4.75 5.18
CA TYR A 63 19.74 -4.09 4.17
C TYR A 63 19.89 -2.59 4.44
N VAL A 64 18.79 -1.89 4.77
CA VAL A 64 18.84 -0.46 5.08
C VAL A 64 19.72 -0.18 6.31
N MET A 65 19.64 -1.01 7.35
CA MET A 65 20.42 -0.82 8.57
C MET A 65 21.91 -1.16 8.42
N ASN A 66 22.24 -2.14 7.56
CA ASN A 66 23.63 -2.58 7.35
C ASN A 66 24.30 -1.91 6.15
N GLN A 67 23.59 -1.04 5.43
CA GLN A 67 24.16 -0.29 4.33
C GLN A 67 24.99 0.86 4.90
N GLU A 68 26.28 0.90 4.55
CA GLU A 68 27.15 2.04 4.87
C GLU A 68 26.52 3.33 4.30
N PRO A 69 26.21 4.34 5.14
CA PRO A 69 25.65 5.59 4.66
C PRO A 69 26.67 6.28 3.74
N GLY A 70 26.37 6.30 2.44
CA GLY A 70 27.27 6.83 1.41
C GLY A 70 27.76 5.81 0.38
N ALA A 71 27.50 4.51 0.54
CA ALA A 71 27.99 3.49 -0.41
C ALA A 71 27.48 3.67 -1.85
N LEU A 72 26.35 4.36 -2.03
CA LEU A 72 25.76 4.70 -3.33
C LEU A 72 25.77 6.21 -3.60
N THR A 73 26.43 7.03 -2.78
CA THR A 73 26.46 8.47 -3.03
C THR A 73 27.37 8.75 -4.22
N PRO A 74 26.88 9.46 -5.25
CA PRO A 74 27.74 9.87 -6.36
C PRO A 74 28.91 10.72 -5.86
N GLU A 75 30.05 10.67 -6.54
CA GLU A 75 31.22 11.49 -6.20
C GLU A 75 30.88 13.00 -6.17
N ALA A 76 29.92 13.43 -6.98
CA ALA A 76 29.37 14.79 -6.95
C ALA A 76 28.72 15.14 -5.60
N MET A 77 28.00 14.20 -4.98
CA MET A 77 27.41 14.37 -3.65
C MET A 77 28.49 14.46 -2.58
N ASP A 78 29.52 13.60 -2.64
CA ASP A 78 30.64 13.64 -1.70
C ASP A 78 31.40 14.97 -1.78
N ASN A 79 31.61 15.48 -2.99
CA ASN A 79 32.22 16.79 -3.22
C ASN A 79 31.35 17.92 -2.68
N ASN A 80 30.02 17.83 -2.81
CA ASN A 80 29.11 18.83 -2.27
C ASN A 80 29.10 18.79 -0.73
N LYS A 81 29.05 17.59 -0.14
CA LYS A 81 29.17 17.39 1.31
C LYS A 81 30.46 18.00 1.84
N ARG A 82 31.60 17.78 1.18
CA ARG A 82 32.89 18.42 1.55
C ARG A 82 32.82 19.94 1.50
N LYS A 83 32.21 20.52 0.45
CA LYS A 83 32.04 21.97 0.33
C LYS A 83 31.20 22.54 1.47
N ILE A 84 30.09 21.87 1.82
CA ILE A 84 29.21 22.28 2.93
C ILE A 84 29.94 22.13 4.27
N SER A 85 30.70 21.05 4.48
CA SER A 85 31.54 20.90 5.68
C SER A 85 32.61 21.99 5.82
N GLN A 86 33.02 22.62 4.72
CA GLN A 86 34.00 23.71 4.70
C GLN A 86 33.38 25.11 4.82
N SER A 87 32.07 25.26 4.59
CA SER A 87 31.41 26.58 4.58
C SER A 87 31.17 27.19 5.96
N GLY A 88 31.45 26.44 7.03
CA GLY A 88 31.20 26.87 8.41
C GLY A 88 29.72 26.85 8.82
N GLY A 89 29.47 27.13 10.11
CA GLY A 89 28.13 27.20 10.70
C GLY A 89 27.47 25.85 11.01
N ILE A 90 26.19 25.90 11.36
CA ILE A 90 25.37 24.76 11.82
C ILE A 90 25.33 23.62 10.77
N MET A 91 25.17 23.96 9.49
CA MET A 91 25.16 22.96 8.41
C MET A 91 26.53 22.28 8.22
N ALA A 92 27.63 23.02 8.38
CA ALA A 92 28.95 22.41 8.36
C ALA A 92 29.11 21.40 9.50
N SER A 93 28.59 21.70 10.69
CA SER A 93 28.58 20.76 11.84
C SER A 93 27.64 19.56 11.64
N LEU A 94 26.53 19.71 10.91
CA LEU A 94 25.63 18.61 10.57
C LEU A 94 26.25 17.61 9.58
N TYR A 95 26.93 18.12 8.55
CA TYR A 95 27.50 17.28 7.50
C TYR A 95 28.92 16.81 7.79
N SER A 96 29.58 17.37 8.81
CA SER A 96 30.91 16.97 9.31
C SER A 96 30.76 16.11 10.57
N SER A 97 31.65 15.13 10.76
CA SER A 97 31.74 14.40 12.05
C SER A 97 32.38 15.24 13.17
N LYS A 98 32.74 16.50 12.92
CA LYS A 98 33.26 17.43 13.91
C LYS A 98 32.21 18.48 14.22
N THR A 99 31.83 18.61 15.49
CA THR A 99 31.02 19.73 15.98
C THR A 99 31.88 21.00 15.92
N SER A 100 31.79 21.75 14.83
CA SER A 100 32.53 22.99 14.65
C SER A 100 31.81 24.20 15.27
N ASP A 101 30.53 24.05 15.61
CA ASP A 101 29.68 25.11 16.15
C ASP A 101 29.17 24.73 17.57
N SER A 102 29.37 25.62 18.55
CA SER A 102 28.90 25.45 19.93
C SER A 102 27.37 25.48 20.04
N ASN A 103 26.68 26.06 19.06
CA ASN A 103 25.22 26.13 19.02
C ASN A 103 24.60 24.84 18.45
N MET A 104 25.41 23.91 17.95
CA MET A 104 24.95 22.65 17.39
C MET A 104 24.64 21.65 18.52
N THR A 105 23.36 21.43 18.80
CA THR A 105 22.90 20.45 19.79
C THR A 105 22.31 19.20 19.12
N LEU A 106 22.26 18.08 19.84
CA LEU A 106 21.63 16.85 19.34
C LEU A 106 20.15 17.07 18.99
N GLU A 107 19.42 17.82 19.82
CA GLU A 107 18.01 18.16 19.61
C GLU A 107 17.80 18.93 18.30
N LEU A 108 18.59 19.99 18.08
CA LEU A 108 18.55 20.76 16.84
C LEU A 108 18.90 19.90 15.61
N SER A 109 19.84 18.96 15.77
CA SER A 109 20.21 18.04 14.69
C SER A 109 19.08 17.11 14.28
N LEU A 110 18.33 16.58 15.26
CA LEU A 110 17.17 15.73 15.01
C LEU A 110 16.04 16.52 14.37
N GLU A 111 15.78 17.74 14.83
CA GLU A 111 14.75 18.62 14.24
C GLU A 111 15.08 18.96 12.77
N ILE A 112 16.33 19.32 12.47
CA ILE A 112 16.75 19.62 11.10
C ILE A 112 16.62 18.39 10.20
N ASN A 113 17.05 17.21 10.67
CA ASN A 113 16.89 15.97 9.90
C ASN A 113 15.42 15.63 9.63
N GLN A 114 14.55 15.81 10.63
CA GLN A 114 13.11 15.58 10.46
C GLN A 114 12.49 16.52 9.41
N LYS A 115 12.87 17.80 9.42
CA LYS A 115 12.42 18.77 8.41
C LYS A 115 12.96 18.45 7.02
N LEU A 116 14.24 18.12 6.91
CA LEU A 116 14.85 17.73 5.64
C LEU A 116 14.19 16.46 5.07
N GLN A 117 13.89 15.48 5.92
CA GLN A 117 13.20 14.27 5.52
C GLN A 117 11.80 14.58 4.98
N ALA A 118 11.01 15.39 5.69
CA ALA A 118 9.68 15.78 5.23
C ALA A 118 9.70 16.47 3.86
N VAL A 119 10.64 17.40 3.64
CA VAL A 119 10.79 18.10 2.36
C VAL A 119 11.27 17.16 1.26
N LEU A 120 12.17 16.22 1.57
CA LEU A 120 12.65 15.23 0.63
C LEU A 120 11.54 14.28 0.19
N GLU A 121 10.74 13.78 1.14
CA GLU A 121 9.60 12.89 0.86
C GLU A 121 8.56 13.59 -0.03
N ASP A 122 8.19 14.83 0.27
CA ASP A 122 7.29 15.63 -0.56
C ASP A 122 7.86 15.87 -1.97
N THR A 123 9.16 16.19 -2.07
CA THR A 123 9.84 16.40 -3.36
C THR A 123 9.90 15.12 -4.19
N LEU A 124 10.19 13.97 -3.57
CA LEU A 124 10.20 12.67 -4.24
C LEU A 124 8.81 12.30 -4.74
N LEU A 125 7.77 12.50 -3.93
CA LEU A 125 6.39 12.25 -4.34
C LEU A 125 5.99 13.11 -5.54
N LYS A 126 6.33 14.41 -5.52
CA LYS A 126 6.12 15.31 -6.65
C LYS A 126 6.85 14.85 -7.91
N ASN A 127 8.12 14.44 -7.79
CA ASN A 127 8.90 13.94 -8.92
C ASN A 127 8.33 12.65 -9.52
N ILE A 128 7.87 11.72 -8.68
CA ILE A 128 7.19 10.49 -9.13
C ILE A 128 5.92 10.85 -9.90
N THR A 129 5.10 11.74 -9.35
CA THR A 129 3.85 12.21 -9.98
C THR A 129 4.13 12.89 -11.32
N LEU A 130 5.14 13.76 -11.39
CA LEU A 130 5.55 14.41 -12.63
C LEU A 130 6.02 13.39 -13.68
N LYS A 131 6.78 12.38 -13.28
CA LYS A 131 7.23 11.32 -14.18
C LYS A 131 6.05 10.52 -14.74
N GLU A 132 5.05 10.21 -13.92
CA GLU A 132 3.82 9.54 -14.36
C GLU A 132 3.02 10.39 -15.34
N ASN A 133 2.90 11.69 -15.08
CA ASN A 133 2.26 12.64 -15.99
C ASN A 133 2.99 12.70 -17.34
N ILE A 134 4.33 12.78 -17.34
CA ILE A 134 5.15 12.76 -18.56
C ILE A 134 4.94 11.47 -19.35
N ASN A 135 4.93 10.31 -18.68
CA ASN A 135 4.70 9.03 -19.34
C ASN A 135 3.30 8.95 -19.97
N THR A 136 2.28 9.44 -19.26
CA THR A 136 0.90 9.50 -19.74
C THR A 136 0.80 10.36 -21.00
N LEU A 137 1.35 11.58 -20.96
CA LEU A 137 1.39 12.48 -22.11
C LEU A 137 2.16 11.86 -23.29
N GLY A 138 3.29 11.20 -23.03
CA GLY A 138 4.07 10.49 -24.04
C GLY A 138 3.26 9.38 -24.74
N ASN A 139 2.47 8.62 -23.99
CA ASN A 139 1.58 7.59 -24.53
C ASN A 139 0.46 8.19 -25.38
N GLU A 140 -0.13 9.31 -24.95
CA GLU A 140 -1.16 10.01 -25.72
C GLU A 140 -0.60 10.55 -27.06
N ILE A 141 0.59 11.14 -27.03
CA ILE A 141 1.28 11.60 -28.24
C ILE A 141 1.54 10.42 -29.19
N ALA A 142 2.07 9.31 -28.69
CA ALA A 142 2.32 8.11 -29.49
C ALA A 142 1.03 7.54 -30.11
N LYS A 143 -0.08 7.58 -29.37
CA LYS A 143 -1.39 7.15 -29.85
C LYS A 143 -1.94 8.07 -30.95
N ILE A 144 -1.75 9.38 -30.83
CA ILE A 144 -2.14 10.35 -31.87
C ILE A 144 -1.25 10.17 -33.11
N ALA A 145 0.08 10.05 -32.92
CA ALA A 145 1.04 9.91 -34.01
C ALA A 145 0.90 8.60 -34.80
N SER A 146 0.38 7.53 -34.18
CA SER A 146 0.15 6.23 -34.82
C SER A 146 -1.20 6.10 -35.51
N LYS A 147 -2.08 7.11 -35.42
CA LYS A 147 -3.38 7.10 -36.10
C LYS A 147 -3.17 7.56 -37.55
N PRO A 148 -3.44 6.72 -38.57
CA PRO A 148 -3.34 7.15 -39.96
C PRO A 148 -4.41 8.22 -40.23
N SER A 149 -4.02 9.25 -40.98
CA SER A 149 -4.89 10.36 -41.42
C SER A 149 -6.04 9.89 -42.30
#